data_AF-J4HXU1-F1
#
_entry.id   AF-J4HXU1-F1
#
_cell.length_a   1.000
_cell.length_b   1.000
_cell.length_c   1.000
_cell.angle_alpha   90.00
_cell.angle_beta   90.00
_cell.angle_gamma   90.00
#
_symmetry.space_group_name_H-M   'P 1'
#
loop_
_entity.id
_entity.type
_entity.pdbx_description
1 polymer ?
#
loop_
_entity_poly.entity_id
_entity_poly.type
_entity_poly.pdbx_seq_one_letter_code
_entity_poly.pdbx_strand_id
1 'polypeptide(L)'
;MPTANGNPNGRTAHAKAILGPELFARLPQTKVLLVGAGGIGCELLKNIVLAGFGHITLLDLDTIDLSNLNRQFLFKKKDVKQSKAMVAARTASAFNPNVHVNPIHGNIKEPQFDIAWFRGFDIVLNALDNLDARRHVNRMCMAANVPLVESGTAGYLGQVQPILKDRTECFDCVPKPTQKTFPVCTIRSTPSQPIHCIVWAKSYLMSQLFGEDEDAGGELDEAEKQGENGTGSFPPYNTYAFAFGFVLTGGISPADCYPSQGSGGIQGCT
;
A
#
# COMPACT_ATOMS: atom_id res chain seq x y z
N MET A 1 47.14 14.09 9.54
CA MET A 1 46.68 13.06 10.49
C MET A 1 45.75 13.70 11.50
N PRO A 2 44.51 13.20 11.59
CA PRO A 2 43.92 12.78 12.86
C PRO A 2 43.77 11.24 12.86
N THR A 3 43.95 10.64 14.02
CA THR A 3 44.12 9.20 14.22
C THR A 3 42.84 8.41 13.94
N ALA A 4 43.01 7.31 13.19
CA ALA A 4 41.99 6.31 12.88
C ALA A 4 41.67 5.43 14.10
N ASN A 5 41.35 6.02 15.26
CA ASN A 5 40.92 5.28 16.45
C ASN A 5 39.38 5.33 16.56
N GLY A 6 38.69 4.75 15.58
CA GLY A 6 37.33 4.30 15.79
C GLY A 6 37.37 3.01 16.60
N ASN A 7 36.59 2.90 17.68
CA ASN A 7 36.48 1.68 18.47
C ASN A 7 36.21 0.48 17.52
N PRO A 8 37.11 -0.51 17.40
CA PRO A 8 36.96 -1.64 16.48
C PRO A 8 35.76 -2.53 16.83
N ASN A 9 35.21 -2.38 18.05
CA ASN A 9 33.99 -3.04 18.52
C ASN A 9 32.79 -2.07 18.58
N GLY A 10 32.87 -0.93 17.90
CA GLY A 10 31.77 0.02 17.82
C GLY A 10 30.56 -0.59 17.09
N ARG A 11 29.36 -0.14 17.46
CA ARG A 11 28.08 -0.59 16.87
C ARG A 11 28.01 -0.61 15.33
N THR A 12 28.86 0.18 14.65
CA THR A 12 28.92 0.31 13.19
C THR A 12 30.15 -0.35 12.56
N ALA A 13 30.97 -1.08 13.33
CA ALA A 13 32.22 -1.68 12.86
C ALA A 13 32.01 -2.60 11.64
N HIS A 14 30.98 -3.46 11.69
CA HIS A 14 30.66 -4.37 10.58
C HIS A 14 30.19 -3.63 9.32
N ALA A 15 29.34 -2.61 9.47
CA ALA A 15 28.90 -1.79 8.34
C ALA A 15 30.09 -1.08 7.67
N LYS A 16 31.02 -0.53 8.48
CA LYS A 16 32.25 0.10 7.97
C LYS A 16 33.17 -0.89 7.26
N ALA A 17 33.28 -2.12 7.78
CA ALA A 17 34.11 -3.16 7.18
C ALA A 17 33.58 -3.60 5.81
N ILE A 18 32.26 -3.74 5.66
CA ILE A 18 31.61 -4.18 4.41
C ILE A 18 31.60 -3.08 3.35
N LEU A 19 31.26 -1.85 3.75
CA LEU A 19 31.12 -0.72 2.80
C LEU A 19 32.46 -0.07 2.45
N GLY A 20 33.50 -0.30 3.25
CA GLY A 20 34.74 0.44 3.17
C GLY A 20 34.63 1.87 3.74
N PRO A 21 35.76 2.54 3.99
CA PRO A 21 35.79 3.83 4.69
C PRO A 21 35.09 4.96 3.92
N GLU A 22 35.19 4.97 2.59
CA GLU A 22 34.63 6.04 1.75
C GLU A 22 33.10 6.03 1.74
N LEU A 23 32.49 4.89 1.40
CA LEU A 23 31.03 4.77 1.35
C LEU A 23 30.41 4.87 2.75
N PHE A 24 31.06 4.29 3.76
CA PHE A 24 30.61 4.41 5.14
C PHE A 24 30.57 5.87 5.62
N ALA A 25 31.57 6.68 5.24
CA ALA A 25 31.61 8.11 5.59
C ALA A 25 30.46 8.93 4.98
N ARG A 26 29.81 8.42 3.91
CA ARG A 26 28.66 9.08 3.28
C ARG A 26 27.34 8.81 4.00
N LEU A 27 27.21 7.70 4.73
CA LEU A 27 25.94 7.32 5.38
C LEU A 27 25.37 8.43 6.28
N PRO A 28 26.16 9.08 7.17
CA PRO A 28 25.62 10.10 8.05
C PRO A 28 25.08 11.34 7.30
N GLN A 29 25.58 11.60 6.09
CA GLN A 29 25.20 12.78 5.29
C GLN A 29 24.09 12.47 4.27
N THR A 30 23.79 11.20 4.03
CA THR A 30 22.80 10.79 3.03
C THR A 30 21.39 11.10 3.53
N LYS A 31 20.65 11.89 2.75
CA LYS A 31 19.25 12.26 2.99
C LYS A 31 18.32 11.24 2.35
N VAL A 32 17.69 10.42 3.19
CA VAL A 32 16.77 9.38 2.78
C VAL A 32 15.33 9.86 2.97
N LEU A 33 14.49 9.71 1.95
CA LEU A 33 13.04 9.76 2.10
C LEU A 33 12.49 8.34 2.15
N LEU A 34 11.84 7.96 3.24
CA LEU A 34 11.12 6.70 3.39
C LEU A 34 9.60 7.00 3.36
N VAL A 35 8.92 6.52 2.33
CA VAL A 35 7.47 6.71 2.14
C VAL A 35 6.74 5.44 2.56
N GLY A 36 6.04 5.52 3.68
CA GLY A 36 5.32 4.41 4.31
C GLY A 36 6.04 3.88 5.56
N ALA A 37 5.29 3.75 6.64
CA ALA A 37 5.67 3.22 7.94
C ALA A 37 4.91 1.91 8.28
N GLY A 38 4.40 1.22 7.26
CA GLY A 38 3.74 -0.08 7.37
C GLY A 38 4.72 -1.24 7.66
N GLY A 39 4.37 -2.46 7.24
CA GLY A 39 5.18 -3.66 7.52
C GLY A 39 6.60 -3.56 6.95
N ILE A 40 6.70 -3.24 5.64
CA ILE A 40 7.98 -2.98 4.98
C ILE A 40 8.67 -1.75 5.60
N GLY A 41 7.93 -0.69 5.85
CA GLY A 41 8.45 0.58 6.38
C GLY A 41 9.14 0.42 7.74
N CYS A 42 8.56 -0.37 8.64
CA CYS A 42 9.14 -0.69 9.94
C CYS A 42 10.49 -1.42 9.82
N GLU A 43 10.58 -2.42 8.94
CA GLU A 43 11.81 -3.17 8.68
C GLU A 43 12.88 -2.30 8.00
N LEU A 44 12.50 -1.53 6.98
CA LEU A 44 13.41 -0.61 6.30
C LEU A 44 13.96 0.45 7.26
N LEU A 45 13.10 1.09 8.05
CA LEU A 45 13.51 2.12 9.01
C LEU A 45 14.50 1.55 10.03
N LYS A 46 14.23 0.37 10.60
CA LYS A 46 15.16 -0.33 11.48
C LYS A 46 16.51 -0.55 10.79
N ASN A 47 16.52 -1.04 9.56
CA ASN A 47 17.75 -1.33 8.82
C ASN A 47 18.59 -0.07 8.59
N ILE A 48 18.00 1.02 8.07
CA ILE A 48 18.75 2.24 7.74
C ILE A 48 19.22 2.99 9.01
N VAL A 49 18.44 2.96 10.10
CA VAL A 49 18.85 3.52 11.39
C VAL A 49 20.02 2.73 12.00
N LEU A 50 19.96 1.40 11.96
CA LEU A 50 21.05 0.55 12.47
C LEU A 50 22.31 0.64 11.60
N ALA A 51 22.16 0.79 10.28
CA ALA A 51 23.27 1.02 9.36
C ALA A 51 23.96 2.38 9.57
N GLY A 52 23.22 3.38 10.08
CA GLY A 52 23.77 4.70 10.40
C GLY A 52 23.53 5.77 9.34
N PHE A 53 22.44 5.65 8.56
CA PHE A 53 21.98 6.76 7.72
C PHE A 53 21.54 7.92 8.61
N GLY A 54 22.22 9.07 8.50
CA GLY A 54 22.08 10.13 9.50
C GLY A 54 20.81 10.97 9.36
N HIS A 55 20.28 11.13 8.14
CA HIS A 55 19.13 11.99 7.87
C HIS A 55 18.02 11.20 7.17
N ILE A 56 16.95 10.91 7.90
CA ILE A 56 15.80 10.15 7.39
C ILE A 56 14.55 11.01 7.53
N THR A 57 13.84 11.27 6.44
CA THR A 57 12.47 11.77 6.47
C THR A 57 11.52 10.58 6.32
N LEU A 58 10.64 10.38 7.28
CA LEU A 58 9.66 9.30 7.29
C LEU A 58 8.26 9.89 7.09
N LEU A 59 7.60 9.55 5.99
CA LEU A 59 6.26 10.06 5.68
C LEU A 59 5.26 8.92 5.63
N ASP A 60 4.15 9.06 6.37
CA ASP A 60 3.02 8.12 6.35
C ASP A 60 1.73 8.87 6.71
N LEU A 61 0.61 8.55 6.06
CA LEU A 61 -0.67 9.24 6.25
C LEU A 61 -1.58 8.55 7.27
N ASP A 62 -1.25 7.34 7.69
CA ASP A 62 -2.13 6.50 8.48
C ASP A 62 -1.90 6.64 9.98
N THR A 63 -2.93 6.24 10.72
CA THR A 63 -2.83 5.92 12.14
C THR A 63 -2.72 4.41 12.36
N ILE A 64 -2.22 4.03 13.53
CA ILE A 64 -1.98 2.63 13.89
C ILE A 64 -3.31 1.93 14.22
N ASP A 65 -3.56 0.79 13.58
CA ASP A 65 -4.67 -0.10 13.92
C ASP A 65 -4.19 -1.36 14.68
N LEU A 66 -5.08 -2.00 15.45
CA LEU A 66 -4.76 -3.24 16.16
C LEU A 66 -4.28 -4.35 15.22
N SER A 67 -4.90 -4.46 14.05
CA SER A 67 -4.55 -5.43 12.99
C SER A 67 -3.14 -5.22 12.42
N ASN A 68 -2.49 -4.08 12.68
CA ASN A 68 -1.15 -3.78 12.18
C ASN A 68 -0.05 -4.41 13.05
N LEU A 69 -0.33 -4.63 14.34
CA LEU A 69 0.68 -5.07 15.32
C LEU A 69 1.25 -6.47 15.03
N ASN A 70 0.59 -7.28 14.19
CA ASN A 70 1.08 -8.60 13.80
C ASN A 70 2.33 -8.55 12.89
N ARG A 71 2.60 -7.40 12.26
CA ARG A 71 3.68 -7.25 11.26
C ARG A 71 4.44 -5.92 11.32
N GLN A 72 4.02 -4.99 12.17
CA GLN A 72 4.59 -3.64 12.30
C GLN A 72 5.17 -3.48 13.71
N PHE A 73 6.33 -4.09 13.94
CA PHE A 73 6.89 -4.30 15.29
C PHE A 73 7.35 -3.02 16.01
N LEU A 74 7.42 -1.87 15.32
CA LEU A 74 7.73 -0.58 15.94
C LEU A 74 6.57 -0.03 16.79
N PHE A 75 5.39 -0.63 16.68
CA PHE A 75 4.16 -0.20 17.33
C PHE A 75 3.76 -1.16 18.45
N LYS A 76 3.14 -0.62 19.51
CA LYS A 76 2.57 -1.39 20.62
C LYS A 76 1.08 -1.13 20.75
N LYS A 77 0.38 -1.95 21.54
CA LYS A 77 -1.07 -1.81 21.78
C LYS A 77 -1.46 -0.41 22.30
N LYS A 78 -0.60 0.23 23.08
CA LYS A 78 -0.81 1.60 23.59
C LYS A 78 -0.72 2.70 22.52
N ASP A 79 -0.16 2.37 21.36
CA ASP A 79 0.08 3.32 20.27
C ASP A 79 -1.07 3.33 19.25
N VAL A 80 -2.08 2.47 19.42
CA VAL A 80 -3.28 2.42 18.54
C VAL A 80 -3.95 3.79 18.46
N LYS A 81 -4.41 4.17 17.26
CA LYS A 81 -4.92 5.48 16.85
C LYS A 81 -3.91 6.63 16.79
N GLN A 82 -2.64 6.42 17.16
CA GLN A 82 -1.59 7.42 16.94
C GLN A 82 -1.03 7.32 15.51
N SER A 83 -0.43 8.39 15.00
CA SER A 83 0.22 8.42 13.69
C SER A 83 1.35 7.38 13.60
N LYS A 84 1.36 6.59 12.52
CA LYS A 84 2.42 5.61 12.25
C LYS A 84 3.78 6.29 12.13
N ALA A 85 3.88 7.38 11.36
CA ALA A 85 5.13 8.11 11.16
C ALA A 85 5.73 8.59 12.49
N MET A 86 4.92 9.24 13.33
CA MET A 86 5.38 9.80 14.61
C MET A 86 5.86 8.72 15.58
N VAL A 87 5.08 7.64 15.73
CA VAL A 87 5.44 6.56 16.65
C VAL A 87 6.65 5.78 16.13
N ALA A 88 6.71 5.49 14.82
CA ALA A 88 7.83 4.78 14.22
C ALA A 88 9.14 5.55 14.38
N ALA A 89 9.14 6.87 14.12
CA ALA A 89 10.31 7.72 14.31
C ALA A 89 10.76 7.77 15.77
N ARG A 90 9.81 7.89 16.71
CA ARG A 90 10.11 7.86 18.15
C ARG A 90 10.74 6.54 18.58
N THR A 91 10.16 5.40 18.16
CA THR A 91 10.67 4.07 18.52
C THR A 91 12.03 3.81 17.87
N ALA A 92 12.18 4.09 16.58
CA ALA A 92 13.41 3.81 15.84
C ALA A 92 14.57 4.71 16.24
N SER A 93 14.33 5.98 16.59
CA SER A 93 15.39 6.89 17.07
C SER A 93 16.13 6.36 18.30
N ALA A 94 15.47 5.54 19.14
CA ALA A 94 16.12 4.89 20.28
C ALA A 94 17.14 3.81 19.87
N PHE A 95 17.04 3.26 18.65
CA PHE A 95 17.99 2.28 18.16
C PHE A 95 19.35 2.91 17.89
N ASN A 96 19.40 4.15 17.40
CA ASN A 96 20.65 4.85 17.10
C ASN A 96 20.58 6.36 17.39
N PRO A 97 21.15 6.84 18.51
CA PRO A 97 21.15 8.26 18.88
C PRO A 97 21.83 9.19 17.87
N ASN A 98 22.67 8.67 16.98
CA ASN A 98 23.36 9.46 15.96
C ASN A 98 22.52 9.66 14.69
N VAL A 99 21.33 9.07 14.62
CA VAL A 99 20.44 9.15 13.46
C VAL A 99 19.27 10.07 13.77
N HIS A 100 19.00 10.99 12.86
CA HIS A 100 17.86 11.90 12.95
C HIS A 100 16.74 11.41 12.02
N VAL A 101 15.61 11.02 12.63
CA VAL A 101 14.39 10.67 11.92
C VAL A 101 13.39 11.83 12.05
N ASN A 102 13.09 12.49 10.94
CA ASN A 102 12.08 13.54 10.83
C ASN A 102 10.74 12.92 10.36
N PRO A 103 9.75 12.74 11.24
CA PRO A 103 8.45 12.20 10.85
C PRO A 103 7.54 13.26 10.23
N ILE A 104 6.78 12.87 9.23
CA ILE A 104 5.73 13.65 8.60
C ILE A 104 4.45 12.79 8.59
N HIS A 105 3.41 13.26 9.26
CA HIS A 105 2.09 12.69 9.14
C HIS A 105 1.34 13.41 8.02
N GLY A 106 1.21 12.78 6.86
CA GLY A 106 0.61 13.41 5.69
C GLY A 106 0.59 12.49 4.47
N ASN A 107 -0.17 12.89 3.47
CA ASN A 107 -0.29 12.18 2.21
C ASN A 107 0.82 12.63 1.25
N ILE A 108 1.60 11.69 0.71
CA ILE A 108 2.71 11.99 -0.21
C ILE A 108 2.28 12.77 -1.46
N LYS A 109 0.98 12.75 -1.79
CA LYS A 109 0.39 13.48 -2.91
C LYS A 109 0.03 14.94 -2.60
N GLU A 110 0.26 15.42 -1.37
CA GLU A 110 0.00 16.81 -1.01
C GLU A 110 0.87 17.78 -1.83
N PRO A 111 0.35 18.94 -2.24
CA PRO A 111 1.05 19.86 -3.16
C PRO A 111 2.43 20.34 -2.67
N GLN A 112 2.68 20.36 -1.36
CA GLN A 112 3.98 20.76 -0.82
C GLN A 112 5.11 19.76 -1.12
N PHE A 113 4.79 18.50 -1.43
CA PHE A 113 5.77 17.46 -1.74
C PHE A 113 6.07 17.45 -3.24
N ASP A 114 6.46 18.61 -3.76
CA ASP A 114 6.70 18.84 -5.18
C ASP A 114 8.07 18.33 -5.67
N ILE A 115 8.37 18.53 -6.96
CA ILE A 115 9.63 18.08 -7.56
C ILE A 115 10.85 18.71 -6.87
N ALA A 116 10.75 19.97 -6.44
CA ALA A 116 11.84 20.66 -5.75
C ALA A 116 12.09 20.07 -4.37
N TRP A 117 11.03 19.68 -3.65
CA TRP A 117 11.13 18.96 -2.39
C TRP A 117 11.81 17.60 -2.57
N PHE A 118 11.42 16.81 -3.58
CA PHE A 118 12.05 15.52 -3.89
C PHE A 118 13.55 15.66 -4.20
N ARG A 119 13.98 16.70 -4.93
CA ARG A 119 15.40 16.99 -5.21
C ARG A 119 16.26 17.20 -3.95
N GLY A 120 15.64 17.44 -2.80
CA GLY A 120 16.32 17.56 -1.52
C GLY A 120 16.86 16.24 -0.97
N PHE A 121 16.49 15.10 -1.55
CA PHE A 121 16.89 13.75 -1.10
C PHE A 121 17.90 13.11 -2.04
N ASP A 122 18.77 12.28 -1.47
CA ASP A 122 19.75 11.48 -2.21
C ASP A 122 19.15 10.16 -2.71
N ILE A 123 18.15 9.64 -2.00
CA ILE A 123 17.46 8.38 -2.33
C ILE A 123 16.06 8.35 -1.71
N VAL A 124 15.10 7.78 -2.45
CA VAL A 124 13.75 7.49 -1.98
C VAL A 124 13.56 5.98 -1.82
N LEU A 125 12.96 5.56 -0.71
CA LEU A 125 12.61 4.18 -0.41
C LEU A 125 11.08 4.09 -0.27
N ASN A 126 10.44 3.28 -1.11
CA ASN A 126 9.00 3.07 -1.06
C ASN A 126 8.64 1.84 -0.22
N ALA A 127 7.69 2.04 0.68
CA ALA A 127 7.03 1.03 1.51
C ALA A 127 5.50 1.20 1.46
N LEU A 128 4.99 1.57 0.29
CA LEU A 128 3.57 1.85 0.00
C LEU A 128 2.78 0.59 -0.32
N ASP A 129 1.47 0.60 -0.10
CA ASP A 129 0.58 -0.56 -0.27
C ASP A 129 -0.44 -0.42 -1.42
N ASN A 130 -0.59 0.78 -1.98
CA ASN A 130 -1.51 1.05 -3.08
C ASN A 130 -0.79 1.52 -4.35
N LEU A 131 -1.39 1.19 -5.50
CA LEU A 131 -0.78 1.42 -6.81
C LEU A 131 -0.66 2.91 -7.14
N ASP A 132 -1.66 3.72 -6.75
CA ASP A 132 -1.72 5.14 -7.07
C ASP A 132 -0.57 5.92 -6.41
N ALA A 133 -0.33 5.72 -5.11
CA ALA A 133 0.77 6.36 -4.41
C ALA A 133 2.14 5.91 -4.97
N ARG A 134 2.31 4.62 -5.29
CA ARG A 134 3.55 4.10 -5.91
C ARG A 134 3.83 4.80 -7.24
N ARG A 135 2.81 4.93 -8.09
CA ARG A 135 2.91 5.67 -9.37
C ARG A 135 3.25 7.13 -9.17
N HIS A 136 2.62 7.79 -8.20
CA HIS A 136 2.91 9.18 -7.88
C HIS A 136 4.38 9.36 -7.50
N VAL A 137 4.89 8.60 -6.53
CA VAL A 137 6.30 8.69 -6.10
C VAL A 137 7.26 8.37 -7.23
N ASN A 138 6.97 7.35 -8.05
CA ASN A 138 7.77 7.02 -9.23
C ASN A 138 7.90 8.23 -10.17
N ARG A 139 6.78 8.90 -10.52
CA ARG A 139 6.81 10.09 -11.39
C ARG A 139 7.62 11.22 -10.77
N MET A 140 7.46 11.47 -9.47
CA MET A 140 8.20 12.50 -8.76
C MET A 140 9.71 12.23 -8.76
N CYS A 141 10.13 10.98 -8.50
CA CYS A 141 11.54 10.58 -8.52
C CYS A 141 12.14 10.71 -9.93
N MET A 142 11.41 10.30 -10.98
CA MET A 142 11.83 10.44 -12.38
C MET A 142 11.97 11.91 -12.81
N ALA A 143 11.05 12.78 -12.37
CA ALA A 143 11.09 14.22 -12.65
C ALA A 143 12.18 14.95 -11.85
N ALA A 144 12.40 14.56 -10.60
CA ALA A 144 13.42 15.12 -9.71
C ALA A 144 14.83 14.58 -10.00
N ASN A 145 14.96 13.50 -10.77
CA ASN A 145 16.20 12.75 -10.98
C ASN A 145 16.79 12.21 -9.65
N VAL A 146 15.93 11.60 -8.83
CA VAL A 146 16.31 10.99 -7.56
C VAL A 146 16.13 9.47 -7.66
N PRO A 147 17.13 8.65 -7.29
CA PRO A 147 16.99 7.20 -7.27
C PRO A 147 15.84 6.75 -6.35
N LEU A 148 15.06 5.78 -6.83
CA LEU A 148 13.97 5.16 -6.08
C LEU A 148 14.24 3.67 -5.90
N VAL A 149 14.02 3.15 -4.69
CA VAL A 149 13.91 1.70 -4.45
C VAL A 149 12.45 1.40 -4.15
N GLU A 150 11.78 0.76 -5.11
CA GLU A 150 10.42 0.29 -4.98
C GLU A 150 10.39 -1.11 -4.36
N SER A 151 9.41 -1.37 -3.49
CA SER A 151 9.23 -2.69 -2.89
C SER A 151 7.77 -2.99 -2.58
N GLY A 152 7.41 -4.27 -2.64
CA GLY A 152 6.06 -4.72 -2.35
C GLY A 152 6.01 -6.18 -1.92
N THR A 153 4.95 -6.55 -1.21
CA THR A 153 4.69 -7.92 -0.77
C THR A 153 3.23 -8.31 -1.02
N ALA A 154 2.99 -9.61 -1.24
CA ALA A 154 1.67 -10.19 -1.35
C ALA A 154 1.71 -11.64 -0.83
N GLY A 155 1.20 -11.87 0.39
CA GLY A 155 1.36 -13.17 1.07
C GLY A 155 2.84 -13.51 1.27
N TYR A 156 3.28 -14.63 0.69
CA TYR A 156 4.68 -15.07 0.72
C TYR A 156 5.53 -14.52 -0.43
N LEU A 157 4.94 -13.75 -1.34
CA LEU A 157 5.66 -13.14 -2.46
C LEU A 157 6.20 -11.77 -2.08
N GLY A 158 7.38 -11.43 -2.58
CA GLY A 158 8.02 -10.15 -2.41
C GLY A 158 8.75 -9.72 -3.69
N GLN A 159 8.84 -8.40 -3.90
CA GLN A 159 9.55 -7.80 -5.03
C GLN A 159 10.32 -6.56 -4.57
N VAL A 160 11.47 -6.31 -5.18
CA VAL A 160 12.26 -5.09 -5.00
C VAL A 160 12.77 -4.65 -6.37
N GLN A 161 12.62 -3.37 -6.70
CA GLN A 161 13.03 -2.80 -7.98
C GLN A 161 13.81 -1.48 -7.76
N PRO A 162 15.10 -1.44 -8.08
CA PRO A 162 15.83 -0.17 -8.15
C PRO A 162 15.50 0.58 -9.45
N ILE A 163 15.10 1.84 -9.31
CA ILE A 163 14.69 2.73 -10.39
C ILE A 163 15.65 3.90 -10.45
N LEU A 164 16.40 3.97 -11.56
CA LEU A 164 17.36 5.03 -11.85
C LEU A 164 17.04 5.59 -13.24
N LYS A 165 16.79 6.90 -13.30
CA LYS A 165 16.51 7.60 -14.55
C LYS A 165 17.63 7.35 -15.58
N ASP A 166 17.24 7.09 -16.82
CA ASP A 166 18.14 6.85 -17.96
C ASP A 166 19.11 5.67 -17.77
N ARG A 167 18.79 4.75 -16.85
CA ARG A 167 19.60 3.57 -16.51
C ARG A 167 18.77 2.31 -16.34
N THR A 168 17.59 2.40 -15.72
CA THR A 168 16.65 1.28 -15.56
C THR A 168 15.25 1.67 -16.02
N GLU A 169 14.39 0.68 -16.22
CA GLU A 169 12.97 0.94 -16.48
C GLU A 169 12.28 1.51 -15.22
N CYS A 170 11.32 2.42 -15.41
CA CYS A 170 10.55 2.98 -14.29
C CYS A 170 9.42 2.04 -13.87
N PHE A 171 8.80 2.31 -12.71
CA PHE A 171 7.72 1.49 -12.20
C PHE A 171 6.55 1.31 -13.20
N ASP A 172 6.23 2.36 -13.95
CA ASP A 172 5.15 2.37 -14.95
C ASP A 172 5.55 1.80 -16.33
N CYS A 173 6.83 1.46 -16.56
CA CYS A 173 7.26 0.86 -17.83
C CYS A 173 6.68 -0.54 -18.05
N VAL A 174 6.39 -1.26 -16.96
CA VAL A 174 5.74 -2.57 -17.01
C VAL A 174 4.25 -2.42 -16.65
N PRO A 175 3.34 -2.80 -17.55
CA PRO A 175 1.90 -2.79 -17.26
C PRO A 175 1.59 -3.56 -15.98
N LYS A 176 0.83 -2.95 -15.08
CA LYS A 176 0.37 -3.58 -13.84
C LYS A 176 -1.01 -4.18 -14.08
N PRO A 177 -1.28 -5.41 -13.58
CA PRO A 177 -2.58 -6.03 -13.77
C PRO A 177 -3.67 -5.12 -13.20
N THR A 178 -4.73 -4.91 -13.97
CA THR A 178 -5.90 -4.18 -13.48
C THR A 178 -6.62 -5.03 -12.43
N GLN A 179 -7.28 -4.36 -11.49
CA GLN A 179 -8.17 -5.06 -10.57
C GLN A 179 -9.27 -5.76 -11.39
N LYS A 180 -9.68 -6.95 -10.93
CA LYS A 180 -10.74 -7.71 -11.60
C LYS A 180 -12.07 -6.98 -11.40
N THR A 181 -12.65 -6.53 -12.49
CA THR A 181 -14.03 -6.01 -12.53
C THR A 181 -14.96 -7.09 -13.04
N PHE A 182 -16.20 -7.09 -12.56
CA PHE A 182 -17.25 -8.01 -12.97
C PHE A 182 -18.36 -7.23 -13.66
N PRO A 183 -18.97 -7.74 -14.75
CA PRO A 183 -20.06 -7.05 -15.42
C PRO A 183 -21.23 -6.78 -14.47
N VAL A 184 -21.79 -5.56 -14.52
CA VAL A 184 -22.90 -5.14 -13.65
C VAL A 184 -24.10 -6.08 -13.77
N CYS A 185 -24.41 -6.56 -14.98
CA CYS A 185 -25.50 -7.53 -15.21
C CYS A 185 -25.26 -8.87 -14.48
N THR A 186 -24.02 -9.34 -14.42
CA THR A 186 -23.65 -10.54 -13.67
C THR A 186 -23.82 -10.32 -12.16
N ILE A 187 -23.37 -9.18 -11.65
CA ILE A 187 -23.47 -8.84 -10.22
C ILE A 187 -24.93 -8.66 -9.78
N ARG A 188 -25.76 -7.96 -10.57
CA ARG A 188 -27.13 -7.60 -10.18
C ARG A 188 -28.18 -8.67 -10.48
N SER A 189 -27.98 -9.46 -11.53
CA SER A 189 -29.06 -10.30 -12.06
C SER A 189 -28.70 -11.77 -12.18
N THR A 190 -27.43 -12.11 -12.43
CA THR A 190 -27.02 -13.50 -12.71
C THR A 190 -25.71 -13.91 -12.01
N PRO A 191 -25.64 -13.84 -10.66
CA PRO A 191 -24.42 -14.17 -9.95
C PRO A 191 -24.11 -15.67 -10.03
N SER A 192 -23.02 -16.03 -10.70
CA SER A 192 -22.56 -17.42 -10.85
C SER A 192 -21.44 -17.86 -9.89
N GLN A 193 -20.83 -16.94 -9.14
CA GLN A 193 -19.72 -17.22 -8.23
C GLN A 193 -19.94 -16.54 -6.87
N PRO A 194 -19.45 -17.11 -5.74
CA PRO A 194 -19.60 -16.49 -4.42
C PRO A 194 -19.09 -15.05 -4.35
N ILE A 195 -18.03 -14.72 -5.09
CA ILE A 195 -17.48 -13.36 -5.15
C ILE A 195 -18.49 -12.35 -5.73
N HIS A 196 -19.35 -12.76 -6.67
CA HIS A 196 -20.37 -11.88 -7.23
C HIS A 196 -21.39 -11.47 -6.16
N CYS A 197 -21.79 -12.41 -5.30
CA CYS A 197 -22.70 -12.13 -4.19
C CYS A 197 -22.06 -11.19 -3.16
N ILE A 198 -20.77 -11.36 -2.89
CA ILE A 198 -20.01 -10.47 -1.97
C ILE A 198 -19.94 -9.05 -2.55
N VAL A 199 -19.59 -8.91 -3.84
CA VAL A 199 -19.55 -7.62 -4.53
C VAL A 199 -20.93 -6.98 -4.55
N TRP A 200 -21.98 -7.75 -4.86
CA TRP A 200 -23.36 -7.25 -4.83
C TRP A 200 -23.75 -6.73 -3.44
N ALA A 201 -23.46 -7.51 -2.40
CA ALA A 201 -23.81 -7.15 -1.03
C ALA A 201 -23.08 -5.86 -0.60
N LYS A 202 -21.77 -5.77 -0.89
CA LYS A 202 -20.96 -4.59 -0.57
C LYS A 202 -21.41 -3.35 -1.34
N SER A 203 -21.62 -3.47 -2.65
CA SER A 203 -21.85 -2.32 -3.53
C SER A 203 -23.30 -1.84 -3.59
N TYR A 204 -24.29 -2.71 -3.33
CA TYR A 204 -25.71 -2.37 -3.47
C TYR A 204 -26.52 -2.61 -2.21
N LEU A 205 -26.40 -3.79 -1.59
CA LEU A 205 -27.25 -4.11 -0.43
C LEU A 205 -26.93 -3.22 0.77
N MET A 206 -25.63 -3.03 1.06
CA MET A 206 -25.19 -2.25 2.21
C MET A 206 -25.65 -0.79 2.10
N SER A 207 -25.49 -0.19 0.92
CA SER A 207 -25.91 1.19 0.66
C SER A 207 -27.43 1.37 0.71
N GLN A 208 -28.20 0.39 0.25
CA GLN A 208 -29.66 0.43 0.34
C GLN A 208 -30.19 0.27 1.78
N LEU A 209 -29.50 -0.52 2.61
CA LEU A 209 -29.93 -0.76 3.99
C LEU A 209 -29.47 0.34 4.96
N PHE A 210 -28.29 0.91 4.74
CA PHE A 210 -27.62 1.79 5.70
C PHE A 210 -27.25 3.18 5.16
N GLY A 211 -27.52 3.47 3.88
CA GLY A 211 -27.12 4.71 3.21
C GLY A 211 -25.77 4.59 2.51
N GLU A 212 -25.43 5.55 1.64
CA GLU A 212 -24.14 5.59 0.96
C GLU A 212 -23.00 5.74 1.98
N ASP A 213 -21.97 4.91 1.86
CA ASP A 213 -20.72 5.08 2.59
C ASP A 213 -20.01 6.34 2.05
N GLU A 214 -19.81 7.36 2.91
CA GLU A 214 -19.11 8.61 2.54
C GLU A 214 -17.69 8.37 1.97
N ASP A 215 -17.10 7.19 2.24
CA ASP A 215 -15.75 6.79 1.82
C ASP A 215 -15.70 5.82 0.61
N ALA A 216 -16.83 5.40 0.03
CA ALA A 216 -16.87 4.35 -1.01
C ALA A 216 -17.10 4.82 -2.46
N GLY A 217 -17.35 6.12 -2.69
CA GLY A 217 -17.87 6.67 -3.95
C GLY A 217 -16.92 6.77 -5.15
N GLY A 218 -15.85 5.96 -5.23
CA GLY A 218 -14.81 6.15 -6.25
C GLY A 218 -14.96 5.34 -7.54
N GLU A 219 -15.35 4.06 -7.45
CA GLU A 219 -15.14 3.11 -8.56
C GLU A 219 -16.37 2.91 -9.46
N LEU A 220 -17.58 3.13 -8.94
CA LEU A 220 -18.83 2.89 -9.69
C LEU A 220 -19.35 4.16 -10.38
N ASP A 221 -19.13 5.33 -9.78
CA ASP A 221 -19.43 6.63 -10.41
C ASP A 221 -18.71 6.82 -11.74
N GLU A 222 -17.50 6.26 -11.88
CA GLU A 222 -16.75 6.30 -13.14
C GLU A 222 -17.33 5.34 -14.19
N ALA A 223 -17.95 4.23 -13.80
CA ALA A 223 -18.62 3.31 -14.71
C ALA A 223 -19.97 3.87 -15.19
N GLU A 224 -20.73 4.55 -14.33
CA GLU A 224 -21.94 5.28 -14.73
C GLU A 224 -21.63 6.44 -15.68
N LYS A 225 -20.54 7.19 -15.43
CA LYS A 225 -20.08 8.28 -16.31
C LYS A 225 -19.61 7.80 -17.69
N GLN A 226 -19.24 6.54 -17.82
CA GLN A 226 -18.80 5.92 -19.09
C GLN A 226 -19.96 5.40 -19.96
N GLY A 227 -21.22 5.57 -19.52
CA GLY A 227 -22.38 5.38 -20.40
C GLY A 227 -22.76 3.91 -20.65
N GLU A 228 -22.42 2.99 -19.75
CA GLU A 228 -22.86 1.59 -19.80
C GLU A 228 -24.33 1.40 -19.36
N ASN A 229 -25.23 2.33 -19.74
CA ASN A 229 -26.65 2.20 -19.46
C ASN A 229 -27.32 1.36 -20.56
N GLY A 230 -27.62 0.10 -20.24
CA GLY A 230 -28.73 -0.60 -20.89
C GLY A 230 -30.01 0.20 -20.64
N THR A 231 -30.70 0.60 -21.71
CA THR A 231 -31.92 1.41 -21.66
C THR A 231 -33.03 0.69 -20.92
N GLY A 232 -33.21 1.03 -19.64
CA GLY A 232 -34.34 0.62 -18.82
C GLY A 232 -34.83 1.82 -18.02
N SER A 233 -35.99 2.35 -18.36
CA SER A 233 -36.67 3.40 -17.60
C SER A 233 -37.00 2.90 -16.19
N PHE A 234 -36.48 3.57 -15.16
CA PHE A 234 -36.81 3.27 -13.75
C PHE A 234 -38.01 4.10 -13.29
N PRO A 235 -38.96 3.52 -12.52
CA PRO A 235 -40.04 4.30 -11.89
C PRO A 235 -39.50 5.04 -10.65
N PRO A 236 -40.17 6.13 -10.21
CA PRO A 236 -39.68 6.96 -9.14
C PRO A 236 -39.86 6.27 -7.78
N TYR A 237 -39.00 6.66 -6.84
CA TYR A 237 -39.02 6.32 -5.42
C TYR A 237 -40.44 6.26 -4.83
N ASN A 238 -40.94 5.04 -4.58
CA ASN A 238 -41.66 4.73 -3.35
C ASN A 238 -41.83 3.22 -3.12
N THR A 239 -41.40 2.81 -1.92
CA THR A 239 -41.98 1.77 -1.06
C THR A 239 -42.46 0.47 -1.71
N TYR A 240 -41.62 -0.57 -1.80
CA TYR A 240 -42.09 -1.96 -1.66
C TYR A 240 -41.03 -2.85 -1.02
N ALA A 241 -41.31 -3.28 0.21
CA ALA A 241 -40.82 -4.52 0.76
C ALA A 241 -41.25 -5.70 -0.15
N PHE A 242 -40.52 -6.81 -0.02
CA PHE A 242 -40.70 -8.12 -0.66
C PHE A 242 -39.86 -8.38 -1.92
N ALA A 243 -38.63 -8.82 -1.68
CA ALA A 243 -38.04 -9.99 -2.34
C ALA A 243 -36.94 -10.64 -1.48
N PHE A 244 -37.17 -10.78 -0.16
CA PHE A 244 -36.48 -11.79 0.64
C PHE A 244 -37.35 -13.05 0.60
N GLY A 245 -37.14 -13.86 -0.43
CA GLY A 245 -38.02 -14.99 -0.71
C GLY A 245 -37.32 -16.17 -1.37
N PHE A 246 -36.00 -16.27 -1.33
CA PHE A 246 -35.24 -17.49 -1.57
C PHE A 246 -33.87 -17.30 -0.92
N VAL A 247 -33.29 -18.34 -0.31
CA VAL A 247 -31.93 -18.40 0.31
C VAL A 247 -31.83 -18.31 1.86
N LEU A 248 -32.92 -18.43 2.65
CA LEU A 248 -32.78 -18.61 4.12
C LEU A 248 -33.61 -19.75 4.74
N THR A 249 -33.81 -20.86 4.02
CA THR A 249 -34.38 -22.09 4.62
C THR A 249 -33.62 -23.38 4.32
N GLY A 250 -32.42 -23.30 3.73
CA GLY A 250 -31.51 -24.44 3.60
C GLY A 250 -30.30 -24.24 4.49
N GLY A 251 -30.24 -24.92 5.64
CA GLY A 251 -29.01 -24.98 6.43
C GLY A 251 -27.89 -25.56 5.58
N ILE A 252 -26.82 -24.78 5.36
CA ILE A 252 -25.62 -25.26 4.69
C ILE A 252 -24.91 -26.18 5.69
N SER A 253 -24.96 -27.49 5.44
CA SER A 253 -24.11 -28.45 6.14
C SER A 253 -22.69 -28.35 5.57
N PRO A 254 -21.61 -28.46 6.39
CA PRO A 254 -20.23 -28.34 5.93
C PRO A 254 -19.77 -29.36 4.87
N ALA A 255 -20.64 -30.27 4.43
CA ALA A 255 -20.32 -31.35 3.49
C ALA A 255 -20.51 -30.99 2.00
N ASP A 256 -21.17 -29.87 1.66
CA ASP A 256 -21.48 -29.52 0.26
C ASP A 256 -20.33 -28.80 -0.49
N CYS A 257 -19.17 -28.64 0.16
CA CYS A 257 -18.00 -27.95 -0.38
C CYS A 257 -16.86 -28.91 -0.80
N TYR A 258 -17.16 -29.97 -1.57
CA TYR A 258 -16.12 -30.72 -2.29
C TYR A 258 -16.44 -30.75 -3.80
N PRO A 259 -15.47 -30.46 -4.68
CA PRO A 259 -15.70 -30.49 -6.12
C PRO A 259 -15.74 -31.94 -6.61
N SER A 260 -16.86 -32.34 -7.22
CA SER A 260 -16.90 -33.55 -8.04
C SER A 260 -16.15 -33.28 -9.34
N GLN A 261 -15.18 -34.14 -9.66
CA GLN A 261 -14.56 -34.17 -10.98
C GLN A 261 -15.58 -34.65 -12.02
N GLY A 262 -15.67 -33.95 -13.16
CA GLY A 262 -16.48 -34.45 -14.28
C GLY A 262 -16.80 -33.43 -15.36
N SER A 263 -15.91 -33.33 -16.35
CA SER A 263 -16.17 -33.10 -17.79
C SER A 263 -17.35 -32.21 -18.26
N GLY A 264 -16.98 -31.14 -18.99
CA GLY A 264 -17.56 -30.88 -20.31
C GLY A 264 -18.50 -29.68 -20.45
N GLY A 265 -18.19 -28.80 -21.40
CA GLY A 265 -19.18 -27.98 -22.10
C GLY A 265 -19.11 -26.48 -21.84
N ILE A 266 -18.34 -25.76 -22.65
CA ILE A 266 -18.49 -24.32 -22.87
C ILE A 266 -19.72 -24.14 -23.76
N GLN A 267 -20.72 -23.39 -23.32
CA GLN A 267 -21.71 -22.76 -24.20
C GLN A 267 -21.86 -21.30 -23.80
N GLY A 268 -21.38 -20.42 -24.69
CA GLY A 268 -21.61 -18.99 -24.61
C GLY A 268 -23.03 -18.63 -25.00
N CYS A 269 -23.51 -17.51 -24.47
CA CYS A 269 -24.69 -16.82 -24.97
C CYS A 269 -24.26 -15.50 -25.59
N THR A 270 -24.74 -15.30 -26.82
CA THR A 270 -24.85 -14.02 -27.56
C THR A 270 -25.54 -12.94 -26.76
#